data_AF-A0A0U3Q3A7-F1
#
_entry.id   AF-A0A0U3Q3A7-F1
#
_cell.length_a   1.000
_cell.length_b   1.000
_cell.length_c   1.000
_cell.angle_alpha   90.00
_cell.angle_beta   90.00
_cell.angle_gamma   90.00
#
_symmetry.space_group_name_H-M   'P 1'
#
loop_
_entity.id
_entity.type
_entity.pdbx_description
1 polymer ?
#
loop_
_entity_poly.entity_id
_entity_poly.type
_entity_poly.pdbx_seq_one_letter_code
_entity_poly.pdbx_strand_id
1 'polypeptide(L)'
;MRTSVYFLHGEHVSPAPRTVTAPATATGAVRALLAGPSGYERAHGRTTAIPSGTRLRSIVVRNHVATVDLSGRYDDGGGSLSMRARLAQVVFTATRFSSIHSVRFALDGKPVKYFGGEGIVLNRPVGRADFEDVTPAVLMESPVIGNSVHTPLRVWGSANTFEAVFRLKVTDITGRTCADVRVQATSGTGTRGTFDVTFPYKAARTGPGRLTAYYLSAKDGRPVTVDTVPLTVNR
;
A
#
# COMPACT_ATOMS: atom_id res chain seq x y z
N MET A 1 17.95 -5.92 5.12
CA MET A 1 16.88 -5.39 6.01
C MET A 1 15.54 -5.43 5.27
N ARG A 2 14.43 -5.74 5.96
CA ARG A 2 13.09 -5.78 5.33
C ARG A 2 12.42 -4.40 5.36
N THR A 3 11.76 -4.05 4.28
CA THR A 3 10.85 -2.89 4.16
C THR A 3 9.64 -3.28 3.30
N SER A 4 8.74 -2.34 3.04
CA SER A 4 7.70 -2.51 2.03
C SER A 4 7.71 -1.36 1.05
N VAL A 5 7.30 -1.66 -0.18
CA VAL A 5 7.01 -0.71 -1.24
C VAL A 5 5.56 -0.86 -1.65
N TYR A 6 4.98 0.15 -2.29
CA TYR A 6 3.57 0.16 -2.64
C TYR A 6 3.39 0.00 -4.14
N PHE A 7 2.84 -1.15 -4.54
CA PHE A 7 2.39 -1.44 -5.90
C PHE A 7 0.89 -1.17 -6.03
N LEU A 8 0.30 -1.54 -7.16
CA LEU A 8 -1.14 -1.52 -7.34
C LEU A 8 -1.71 -2.93 -7.25
N HIS A 9 -2.92 -3.08 -6.72
CA HIS A 9 -3.73 -4.29 -6.79
C HIS A 9 -5.11 -3.88 -7.26
N GLY A 10 -5.41 -4.14 -8.54
CA GLY A 10 -6.47 -3.42 -9.25
C GLY A 10 -6.09 -1.94 -9.38
N GLU A 11 -6.98 -1.05 -8.93
CA GLU A 11 -6.80 0.41 -9.02
C GLU A 11 -6.23 1.03 -7.74
N HIS A 12 -6.00 0.22 -6.70
CA HIS A 12 -5.63 0.70 -5.37
C HIS A 12 -4.16 0.40 -5.01
N VAL A 13 -3.54 1.25 -4.19
CA VAL A 13 -2.22 0.98 -3.63
C VAL A 13 -2.24 -0.26 -2.71
N SER A 14 -1.20 -1.09 -2.81
CA SER A 14 -1.05 -2.33 -2.06
C SER A 14 0.41 -2.54 -1.66
N PRO A 15 0.71 -2.72 -0.36
CA PRO A 15 2.08 -2.90 0.11
C PRO A 15 2.60 -4.30 -0.22
N ALA A 16 3.87 -4.36 -0.60
CA ALA A 16 4.59 -5.58 -0.92
C ALA A 16 5.96 -5.59 -0.24
N PRO A 17 6.45 -6.77 0.20
CA PRO A 17 7.72 -6.85 0.90
C PRO A 17 8.90 -6.58 -0.04
N ARG A 18 9.93 -5.91 0.49
CA ARG A 18 11.22 -5.75 -0.17
C ARG A 18 12.35 -6.01 0.80
N THR A 19 13.42 -6.60 0.28
CA THR A 19 14.72 -6.65 0.95
C THR A 19 15.58 -5.55 0.36
N VAL A 20 16.13 -4.69 1.22
CA VAL A 20 17.06 -3.64 0.86
C VAL A 20 18.35 -3.77 1.67
N THR A 21 19.45 -3.25 1.13
CA THR A 21 20.71 -3.10 1.86
C THR A 21 20.48 -2.28 3.13
N ALA A 22 21.09 -2.69 4.25
CA ALA A 22 20.95 -1.97 5.51
C ALA A 22 21.80 -0.66 5.50
N PRO A 23 21.33 0.42 6.15
CA PRO A 23 20.01 0.57 6.73
C PRO A 23 18.93 0.71 5.64
N ALA A 24 17.69 0.31 5.94
CA ALA A 24 16.58 0.58 5.03
C ALA A 24 16.37 2.10 4.93
N THR A 25 16.48 2.66 3.72
CA THR A 25 16.32 4.09 3.45
C THR A 25 15.21 4.33 2.44
N ALA A 26 14.66 5.56 2.41
CA ALA A 26 13.73 5.98 1.37
C ALA A 26 14.32 5.78 -0.04
N THR A 27 15.61 6.09 -0.23
CA THR A 27 16.32 5.85 -1.49
C THR A 27 16.32 4.37 -1.87
N GLY A 28 16.64 3.47 -0.94
CA GLY A 28 16.60 2.02 -1.19
C GLY A 28 15.21 1.51 -1.52
N ALA A 29 14.19 1.96 -0.78
CA ALA A 29 12.80 1.58 -0.99
C ALA A 29 12.25 2.08 -2.34
N VAL A 30 12.49 3.35 -2.70
CA VAL A 30 12.05 3.90 -4.00
C VAL A 30 12.77 3.21 -5.15
N ARG A 31 14.08 2.91 -5.05
CA ARG A 31 14.76 2.08 -6.06
C ARG A 31 14.11 0.71 -6.22
N ALA A 32 13.75 0.06 -5.12
CA ALA A 32 13.07 -1.22 -5.12
C ALA A 32 11.64 -1.16 -5.68
N LEU A 33 10.96 -0.02 -5.55
CA LEU A 33 9.68 0.27 -6.21
C LEU A 33 9.86 0.42 -7.73
N LEU A 34 10.86 1.19 -8.16
CA LEU A 34 11.17 1.42 -9.59
C LEU A 34 11.60 0.16 -10.33
N ALA A 35 12.13 -0.85 -9.63
CA ALA A 35 12.39 -2.17 -10.19
C ALA A 35 11.10 -2.94 -10.58
N GLY A 36 9.93 -2.48 -10.13
CA GLY A 36 8.64 -3.08 -10.40
C GLY A 36 8.33 -4.31 -9.53
N PRO A 37 7.14 -4.90 -9.70
CA PRO A 37 6.74 -6.10 -8.97
C PRO A 37 7.60 -7.32 -9.37
N SER A 38 7.78 -8.27 -8.45
CA SER A 38 8.43 -9.56 -8.70
C SER A 38 7.51 -10.51 -9.49
N GLY A 39 8.05 -11.65 -9.96
CA GLY A 39 7.22 -12.69 -10.60
C GLY A 39 6.09 -13.18 -9.70
N TYR A 40 6.39 -13.44 -8.41
CA TYR A 40 5.39 -13.85 -7.42
C TYR A 40 4.31 -12.77 -7.21
N GLU A 41 4.71 -11.51 -7.10
CA GLU A 41 3.78 -10.39 -6.93
C GLU A 41 2.85 -10.22 -8.14
N ARG A 42 3.39 -10.29 -9.36
CA ARG A 42 2.59 -10.26 -10.59
C ARG A 42 1.60 -11.42 -10.67
N ALA A 43 2.04 -12.64 -10.31
CA ALA A 43 1.18 -13.82 -10.27
C ALA A 43 0.01 -13.67 -9.27
N HIS A 44 0.13 -12.75 -8.30
CA HIS A 44 -0.92 -12.41 -7.35
C HIS A 44 -1.50 -11.00 -7.62
N GLY A 45 -1.48 -10.55 -8.87
CA GLY A 45 -2.20 -9.37 -9.33
C GLY A 45 -1.56 -8.03 -8.97
N ARG A 46 -0.30 -7.99 -8.52
CA ARG A 46 0.39 -6.71 -8.28
C ARG A 46 0.95 -6.14 -9.57
N THR A 47 0.63 -4.88 -9.84
CA THR A 47 1.05 -4.12 -11.03
C THR A 47 1.73 -2.79 -10.63
N THR A 48 2.21 -2.02 -11.61
CA THR A 48 2.78 -0.69 -11.37
C THR A 48 2.35 0.26 -12.48
N ALA A 49 1.99 1.49 -12.13
CA ALA A 49 1.72 2.56 -13.09
C ALA A 49 2.99 3.35 -13.45
N ILE A 50 4.13 3.03 -12.84
CA ILE A 50 5.42 3.69 -13.10
C ILE A 50 6.00 3.19 -14.43
N PRO A 51 6.31 4.08 -15.39
CA PRO A 51 6.86 3.69 -16.68
C PRO A 51 8.20 2.95 -16.53
N SER A 52 8.34 1.85 -17.26
CA SER A 52 9.59 1.11 -17.33
C SER A 52 10.71 2.04 -17.81
N GLY A 53 11.89 1.90 -17.22
CA GLY A 53 13.01 2.79 -17.52
C GLY A 53 13.11 4.04 -16.65
N THR A 54 12.10 4.36 -15.83
CA THR A 54 12.21 5.45 -14.84
C THR A 54 13.43 5.24 -13.94
N ARG A 55 14.20 6.31 -13.68
CA ARG A 55 15.37 6.30 -12.81
C ARG A 55 15.18 7.24 -11.63
N LEU A 56 15.68 6.83 -10.47
CA LEU A 56 15.82 7.70 -9.31
C LEU A 56 17.14 8.46 -9.43
N ARG A 57 17.07 9.79 -9.53
CA ARG A 57 18.24 10.68 -9.56
C ARG A 57 18.69 11.00 -8.14
N SER A 58 17.78 11.50 -7.30
CA SER A 58 18.08 11.80 -5.90
C SER A 58 16.85 11.74 -4.99
N ILE A 59 17.09 11.57 -3.68
CA ILE A 59 16.11 11.85 -2.63
C ILE A 59 16.80 12.70 -1.57
N VAL A 60 16.20 13.83 -1.22
CA VAL A 60 16.68 14.71 -0.15
C VAL A 60 15.54 14.94 0.84
N VAL A 61 15.78 14.63 2.11
CA VAL A 61 14.78 14.83 3.18
C VAL A 61 15.13 16.07 3.98
N ARG A 62 14.20 17.02 4.08
CA ARG A 62 14.30 18.22 4.92
C ARG A 62 12.94 18.52 5.54
N ASN A 63 12.90 18.82 6.84
CA ASN A 63 11.67 19.18 7.56
C ASN A 63 10.49 18.22 7.29
N HIS A 64 10.75 16.91 7.39
CA HIS A 64 9.79 15.83 7.10
C HIS A 64 9.24 15.77 5.66
N VAL A 65 9.82 16.51 4.71
CA VAL A 65 9.49 16.45 3.29
C VAL A 65 10.61 15.78 2.52
N ALA A 66 10.29 14.73 1.78
CA ALA A 66 11.22 14.11 0.83
C ALA A 66 11.07 14.75 -0.55
N THR A 67 12.09 15.46 -1.02
CA THR A 67 12.17 15.82 -2.44
C THR A 67 12.68 14.61 -3.21
N VAL A 68 11.82 14.04 -4.06
CA VAL A 68 12.13 12.86 -4.89
C VAL A 68 12.32 13.31 -6.33
N ASP A 69 13.55 13.23 -6.81
CA ASP A 69 13.95 13.61 -8.18
C ASP A 69 14.06 12.34 -9.05
N LEU A 70 13.19 12.26 -10.05
CA LEU A 70 13.11 11.14 -10.99
C LEU A 70 13.51 11.60 -12.40
N SER A 71 13.85 10.68 -13.28
CA SER A 71 14.02 10.99 -14.71
C SER A 71 12.70 11.44 -15.34
N GLY A 72 12.73 12.30 -16.36
CA GLY A 72 11.55 12.77 -17.10
C GLY A 72 10.63 11.66 -17.61
N ARG A 73 11.18 10.46 -17.88
CA ARG A 73 10.44 9.21 -18.16
C ARG A 73 9.29 8.92 -17.20
N TYR A 74 9.35 9.41 -15.96
CA TYR A 74 8.28 9.24 -14.98
C TYR A 74 6.98 9.93 -15.38
N ASP A 75 7.01 10.94 -16.26
CA ASP A 75 5.84 11.67 -16.75
C ASP A 75 5.20 11.02 -18.00
N ASP A 76 5.86 10.02 -18.59
CA ASP A 76 5.41 9.42 -19.85
C ASP A 76 4.07 8.67 -19.68
N GLY A 77 3.10 9.03 -20.52
CA GLY A 77 1.89 8.26 -20.81
C GLY A 77 0.92 8.02 -19.66
N GLY A 78 -0.21 7.39 -19.99
CA GLY A 78 -1.31 7.09 -19.07
C GLY A 78 -2.34 8.21 -18.99
N GLY A 79 -3.56 7.88 -18.58
CA GLY A 79 -4.59 8.87 -18.24
C GLY A 79 -4.51 9.33 -16.79
N SER A 80 -5.38 10.27 -16.42
CA SER A 80 -5.47 10.88 -15.09
C SER A 80 -5.38 9.88 -13.91
N LEU A 81 -6.13 8.77 -13.95
CA LEU A 81 -6.12 7.75 -12.89
C LEU A 81 -4.76 7.05 -12.77
N SER A 82 -4.14 6.67 -13.89
CA SER A 82 -2.82 6.03 -13.92
C SER A 82 -1.73 6.96 -13.37
N MET A 83 -1.79 8.24 -13.72
CA MET A 83 -0.85 9.26 -13.23
C MET A 83 -1.01 9.49 -11.72
N ARG A 84 -2.24 9.53 -11.19
CA ARG A 84 -2.47 9.63 -9.73
C ARG A 84 -1.98 8.39 -8.98
N ALA A 85 -2.29 7.20 -9.49
CA ALA A 85 -1.81 5.94 -8.92
C ALA A 85 -0.27 5.87 -8.90
N ARG A 86 0.39 6.33 -9.97
CA ARG A 86 1.84 6.42 -10.08
C ARG A 86 2.48 7.32 -9.00
N LEU A 87 1.89 8.48 -8.75
CA LEU A 87 2.32 9.40 -7.68
C LEU A 87 2.10 8.77 -6.30
N ALA A 88 0.93 8.15 -6.08
CA ALA A 88 0.60 7.48 -4.83
C ALA A 88 1.61 6.38 -4.47
N GLN A 89 2.02 5.55 -5.44
CA GLN A 89 3.03 4.51 -5.21
C GLN A 89 4.34 5.06 -4.62
N VAL A 90 4.83 6.21 -5.12
CA VAL A 90 6.03 6.87 -4.60
C VAL A 90 5.78 7.47 -3.23
N VAL A 91 4.66 8.17 -3.05
CA VAL A 91 4.28 8.82 -1.78
C VAL A 91 4.16 7.81 -0.66
N PHE A 92 3.40 6.74 -0.84
CA PHE A 92 3.21 5.70 0.17
C PHE A 92 4.53 4.98 0.50
N THR A 93 5.38 4.75 -0.50
CA THR A 93 6.70 4.13 -0.31
C THR A 93 7.65 5.03 0.48
N ALA A 94 7.71 6.32 0.16
CA ALA A 94 8.58 7.26 0.87
C ALA A 94 8.08 7.56 2.30
N THR A 95 6.78 7.74 2.49
CA THR A 95 6.15 8.07 3.78
C THR A 95 5.99 6.87 4.72
N ARG A 96 6.40 5.66 4.31
CA ARG A 96 6.54 4.52 5.23
C ARG A 96 7.62 4.77 6.29
N PHE A 97 8.61 5.60 5.97
CA PHE A 97 9.62 6.02 6.94
C PHE A 97 9.03 7.15 7.77
N SER A 98 8.92 6.96 9.09
CA SER A 98 8.24 7.89 10.01
C SER A 98 8.83 9.30 10.02
N SER A 99 10.08 9.48 9.59
CA SER A 99 10.68 10.80 9.43
C SER A 99 10.18 11.58 8.21
N ILE A 100 9.44 10.96 7.29
CA ILE A 100 8.93 11.56 6.05
C ILE A 100 7.40 11.56 6.08
N HIS A 101 6.80 12.75 6.08
CA HIS A 101 5.35 12.94 6.10
C HIS A 101 4.77 13.24 4.72
N SER A 102 5.56 13.82 3.81
CA SER A 102 5.12 14.20 2.47
C SER A 102 6.26 14.17 1.45
N VAL A 103 5.89 14.21 0.17
CA VAL A 103 6.82 14.17 -0.96
C VAL A 103 6.66 15.41 -1.83
N ARG A 104 7.79 16.00 -2.23
CA ARG A 104 7.85 16.97 -3.31
C ARG A 104 8.49 16.31 -4.53
N PHE A 105 7.89 16.43 -5.71
CA PHE A 105 8.41 15.81 -6.92
C PHE A 105 9.30 16.78 -7.72
N ALA A 106 10.38 16.23 -8.25
CA ALA A 106 11.22 16.86 -9.27
C ALA A 106 11.45 15.88 -10.43
N LEU A 107 11.59 16.42 -11.64
CA LEU A 107 11.96 15.67 -12.83
C LEU A 107 13.19 16.30 -13.47
N ASP A 108 14.22 15.49 -13.64
CA ASP A 108 15.51 15.91 -14.18
C ASP A 108 16.08 17.15 -13.48
N GLY A 109 15.95 17.18 -12.15
CA GLY A 109 16.40 18.29 -11.30
C GLY A 109 15.47 19.50 -11.25
N LYS A 110 14.35 19.51 -11.99
CA LYS A 110 13.39 20.62 -12.03
C LYS A 110 12.16 20.31 -11.17
N PRO A 111 11.73 21.21 -10.26
CA PRO A 111 10.50 21.03 -9.52
C PRO A 111 9.27 20.89 -10.42
N VAL A 112 8.41 19.92 -10.13
CA VAL A 112 7.16 19.69 -10.88
C VAL A 112 6.04 20.51 -10.25
N LYS A 113 5.39 21.39 -11.02
CA LYS A 113 4.18 22.11 -10.59
C LYS A 113 2.90 21.50 -11.13
N TYR A 114 2.97 20.91 -12.32
CA TYR A 114 1.91 20.18 -13.00
C TYR A 114 2.50 18.88 -13.51
N PHE A 115 1.81 17.78 -13.26
CA PHE A 115 2.26 16.44 -13.62
C PHE A 115 1.28 15.81 -14.61
N GLY A 116 1.82 15.20 -15.66
CA GLY A 116 1.07 14.63 -16.76
C GLY A 116 0.43 15.67 -17.68
N GLY A 117 0.01 15.21 -18.86
CA GLY A 117 -0.75 16.03 -19.83
C GLY A 117 -2.11 16.49 -19.31
N GLU A 118 -2.59 15.86 -18.23
CA GLU A 118 -3.86 16.16 -17.54
C GLU A 118 -3.71 17.30 -16.52
N GLY A 119 -2.47 17.72 -16.20
CA GLY A 119 -2.23 18.89 -15.35
C GLY A 119 -2.47 18.66 -13.85
N ILE A 120 -2.13 17.49 -13.31
CA ILE A 120 -2.22 17.22 -11.86
C ILE A 120 -1.37 18.23 -11.09
N VAL A 121 -1.99 19.03 -10.23
CA VAL A 121 -1.31 20.12 -9.51
C VAL A 121 -0.43 19.56 -8.39
N LEU A 122 0.89 19.82 -8.47
CA LEU A 122 1.92 19.43 -7.50
C LEU A 122 2.70 20.64 -6.95
N ASN A 123 2.06 21.80 -6.87
CA ASN A 123 2.69 23.05 -6.38
C ASN A 123 3.08 23.03 -4.88
N ARG A 124 2.64 22.02 -4.12
CA ARG A 124 2.98 21.77 -2.72
C ARG A 124 3.46 20.33 -2.50
N PRO A 125 4.10 20.01 -1.36
CA PRO A 125 4.32 18.62 -0.98
C PRO A 125 2.97 17.89 -0.86
N VAL A 126 2.96 16.63 -1.28
CA VAL A 126 1.79 15.76 -1.24
C VAL A 126 2.01 14.59 -0.28
N GLY A 127 0.98 14.26 0.48
CA GLY A 127 0.95 13.17 1.44
C GLY A 127 -0.06 12.10 1.03
N ARG A 128 -0.22 11.06 1.87
CA ARG A 128 -1.13 9.93 1.57
C ARG A 128 -2.59 10.36 1.40
N ALA A 129 -3.04 11.34 2.16
CA ALA A 129 -4.41 11.88 2.09
C ALA A 129 -4.73 12.53 0.73
N ASP A 130 -3.72 12.93 -0.04
CA ASP A 130 -3.92 13.48 -1.38
C ASP A 130 -4.29 12.41 -2.43
N PHE A 131 -4.26 11.13 -2.04
CA PHE A 131 -4.46 9.96 -2.91
C PHE A 131 -5.52 8.98 -2.36
N GLU A 132 -6.51 9.49 -1.63
CA GLU A 132 -7.62 8.65 -1.10
C GLU A 132 -8.40 7.93 -2.21
N ASP A 133 -8.50 8.53 -3.39
CA ASP A 133 -9.17 7.96 -4.57
C ASP A 133 -8.51 6.69 -5.12
N VAL A 134 -7.22 6.50 -4.85
CA VAL A 134 -6.45 5.30 -5.23
C VAL A 134 -5.99 4.50 -4.01
N THR A 135 -6.59 4.75 -2.84
CA THR A 135 -6.30 4.02 -1.60
C THR A 135 -7.49 3.15 -1.24
N PRO A 136 -7.30 1.86 -0.93
CA PRO A 136 -8.44 1.00 -0.61
C PRO A 136 -9.10 1.47 0.69
N ALA A 137 -10.40 1.20 0.84
CA ALA A 137 -11.14 1.57 2.05
C ALA A 137 -10.54 0.94 3.31
N VAL A 138 -9.85 -0.20 3.19
CA VAL A 138 -9.00 -0.80 4.22
C VAL A 138 -7.66 -1.13 3.56
N LEU A 139 -6.61 -0.44 3.99
CA LEU A 139 -5.23 -0.67 3.57
C LEU A 139 -4.52 -1.45 4.67
N MET A 140 -4.24 -2.73 4.43
CA MET A 140 -3.45 -3.57 5.34
C MET A 140 -1.96 -3.37 5.06
N GLU A 141 -1.22 -2.80 6.01
CA GLU A 141 0.22 -2.56 5.89
C GLU A 141 1.08 -3.69 6.46
N SER A 142 0.50 -4.49 7.36
CA SER A 142 1.07 -5.76 7.78
C SER A 142 -0.04 -6.71 8.23
N PRO A 143 0.05 -8.02 7.92
CA PRO A 143 1.08 -8.64 7.07
C PRO A 143 0.95 -8.21 5.60
N VAL A 144 2.03 -8.36 4.83
CA VAL A 144 2.01 -8.13 3.38
C VAL A 144 2.04 -9.45 2.61
N ILE A 145 1.77 -9.38 1.30
CA ILE A 145 1.75 -10.54 0.41
C ILE A 145 2.97 -11.47 0.61
N GLY A 146 2.72 -12.76 0.72
CA GLY A 146 3.73 -13.81 0.85
C GLY A 146 4.39 -13.90 2.24
N ASN A 147 3.92 -13.13 3.23
CA ASN A 147 4.36 -13.30 4.61
C ASN A 147 3.85 -14.63 5.18
N SER A 148 4.72 -15.31 5.92
CA SER A 148 4.33 -16.38 6.83
C SER A 148 3.91 -15.77 8.16
N VAL A 149 2.75 -16.19 8.67
CA VAL A 149 2.17 -15.68 9.91
C VAL A 149 1.95 -16.80 10.93
N HIS A 150 2.00 -16.43 12.22
CA HIS A 150 1.76 -17.31 13.36
C HIS A 150 0.66 -16.73 14.25
N THR A 151 0.09 -17.57 15.11
CA THR A 151 -0.88 -17.14 16.13
C THR A 151 -0.13 -16.69 17.41
N PRO A 152 -0.51 -15.55 18.03
CA PRO A 152 -1.54 -14.61 17.59
C PRO A 152 -1.07 -13.75 16.41
N LEU A 153 -2.00 -13.44 15.50
CA LEU A 153 -1.74 -12.62 14.32
C LEU A 153 -1.96 -11.15 14.65
N ARG A 154 -0.92 -10.34 14.49
CA ARG A 154 -1.02 -8.88 14.47
C ARG A 154 -1.29 -8.37 13.06
N VAL A 155 -2.30 -7.52 12.91
CA VAL A 155 -2.64 -6.83 11.65
C VAL A 155 -2.76 -5.35 11.93
N TRP A 156 -2.09 -4.53 11.13
CA TRP A 156 -2.17 -3.08 11.24
C TRP A 156 -2.21 -2.40 9.89
N GLY A 157 -2.73 -1.18 9.88
CA GLY A 157 -2.92 -0.40 8.67
C GLY A 157 -3.80 0.82 8.90
N SER A 158 -4.52 1.21 7.84
CA SER A 158 -5.46 2.34 7.89
C SER A 158 -6.76 2.02 7.17
N ALA A 159 -7.83 2.68 7.58
CA ALA A 159 -9.15 2.47 7.00
C ALA A 159 -9.96 3.75 6.94
N ASN A 160 -10.78 3.87 5.90
CA ASN A 160 -11.84 4.85 5.75
C ASN A 160 -13.11 4.05 5.41
N THR A 161 -13.84 3.65 6.45
CA THR A 161 -15.01 2.77 6.36
C THR A 161 -16.19 3.40 7.08
N PHE A 162 -17.40 2.96 6.75
CA PHE A 162 -18.60 3.40 7.46
C PHE A 162 -18.50 3.04 8.94
N GLU A 163 -18.79 4.01 9.82
CA GLU A 163 -18.67 3.88 11.29
C GLU A 163 -17.29 3.44 11.81
N ALA A 164 -16.23 3.55 10.98
CA ALA A 164 -14.89 3.03 11.28
C ALA A 164 -14.84 1.51 11.51
N VAL A 165 -15.85 0.74 11.09
CA VAL A 165 -15.96 -0.69 11.40
C VAL A 165 -15.80 -1.54 10.14
N PHE A 166 -15.01 -2.59 10.27
CA PHE A 166 -14.86 -3.65 9.27
C PHE A 166 -14.52 -4.98 9.93
N ARG A 167 -14.30 -6.01 9.14
CA ARG A 167 -13.92 -7.35 9.61
C ARG A 167 -12.66 -7.84 8.93
N LEU A 168 -11.87 -8.60 9.67
CA LEU A 168 -10.72 -9.33 9.18
C LEU A 168 -10.99 -10.83 9.29
N LYS A 169 -10.91 -11.53 8.16
CA LYS A 169 -11.08 -12.97 8.08
C LYS A 169 -9.78 -13.63 7.61
N VAL A 170 -9.34 -14.64 8.34
CA VAL A 170 -8.22 -15.50 7.95
C VAL A 170 -8.76 -16.84 7.46
N THR A 171 -8.34 -17.28 6.28
CA THR A 171 -8.63 -18.62 5.76
C THR A 171 -7.35 -19.42 5.53
N ASP A 172 -7.38 -20.72 5.81
CA ASP A 172 -6.27 -21.64 5.48
C ASP A 172 -6.38 -22.23 4.07
N ILE A 173 -5.48 -23.17 3.76
CA ILE A 173 -5.36 -23.85 2.46
C ILE A 173 -6.60 -24.65 2.07
N THR A 174 -7.42 -25.05 3.05
CA THR A 174 -8.67 -25.78 2.81
C THR A 174 -9.85 -24.83 2.54
N GLY A 175 -9.63 -23.52 2.62
CA GLY A 175 -10.69 -22.50 2.57
C GLY A 175 -11.43 -22.35 3.89
N ARG A 176 -11.03 -23.07 4.95
CA ARG A 176 -11.64 -22.97 6.28
C ARG A 176 -11.32 -21.61 6.90
N THR A 177 -12.32 -20.99 7.51
CA THR A 177 -12.12 -19.78 8.32
C THR A 177 -11.42 -20.13 9.64
N CYS A 178 -10.22 -19.58 9.84
CA CYS A 178 -9.38 -19.76 11.03
C CYS A 178 -9.63 -18.69 12.10
N ALA A 179 -10.05 -17.50 11.67
CA ALA A 179 -10.46 -16.38 12.51
C ALA A 179 -11.35 -15.44 11.69
N ASP A 180 -12.29 -14.78 12.36
CA ASP A 180 -13.15 -13.75 11.79
C ASP A 180 -13.47 -12.72 12.89
N VAL A 181 -12.78 -11.58 12.85
CA VAL A 181 -12.81 -10.59 13.93
C VAL A 181 -13.36 -9.26 13.43
N ARG A 182 -14.15 -8.59 14.29
CA ARG A 182 -14.55 -7.19 14.08
C ARG A 182 -13.38 -6.28 14.46
N VAL A 183 -13.11 -5.29 13.63
CA VAL A 183 -12.08 -4.27 13.85
C VAL A 183 -12.72 -2.89 13.81
N GLN A 184 -12.27 -2.01 14.70
CA GLN A 184 -12.64 -0.60 14.72
C GLN A 184 -11.38 0.23 14.48
N ALA A 185 -11.40 1.07 13.44
CA ALA A 185 -10.38 2.07 13.19
C ALA A 185 -10.58 3.30 14.08
N THR A 186 -9.53 4.10 14.26
CA THR A 186 -9.57 5.32 15.09
C THR A 186 -10.45 6.43 14.52
N SER A 187 -10.83 6.34 13.24
CA SER A 187 -11.75 7.25 12.56
C SER A 187 -12.47 6.54 11.41
N GLY A 188 -13.60 7.10 11.00
CA GLY A 188 -14.57 6.49 10.08
C GLY A 188 -14.90 7.38 8.88
N THR A 189 -16.12 7.26 8.37
CA THR A 189 -16.60 7.90 7.14
C THR A 189 -15.99 9.27 6.85
N GLY A 190 -15.25 9.36 5.75
CA GLY A 190 -14.69 10.62 5.26
C GLY A 190 -13.39 11.04 5.94
N THR A 191 -12.95 10.35 6.99
CA THR A 191 -11.68 10.61 7.68
C THR A 191 -10.94 9.29 7.91
N ARG A 192 -9.88 9.05 7.16
CA ARG A 192 -9.08 7.83 7.32
C ARG A 192 -8.49 7.73 8.73
N GLY A 193 -8.79 6.66 9.44
CA GLY A 193 -8.21 6.27 10.72
C GLY A 193 -7.17 5.17 10.57
N THR A 194 -6.48 4.85 11.66
CA THR A 194 -5.55 3.72 11.77
C THR A 194 -6.18 2.58 12.56
N PHE A 195 -5.62 1.38 12.43
CA PHE A 195 -5.95 0.24 13.27
C PHE A 195 -4.70 -0.60 13.52
N ASP A 196 -4.65 -1.26 14.67
CA ASP A 196 -3.61 -2.20 15.06
C ASP A 196 -4.24 -3.22 16.02
N VAL A 197 -4.48 -4.42 15.52
CA VAL A 197 -5.18 -5.47 16.26
C VAL A 197 -4.35 -6.73 16.29
N THR A 198 -4.44 -7.47 17.39
CA THR A 198 -3.81 -8.79 17.54
C THR A 198 -4.86 -9.79 18.00
N PHE A 199 -5.00 -10.89 17.28
CA PHE A 199 -6.03 -11.89 17.57
C PHE A 199 -5.51 -13.32 17.34
N PRO A 200 -6.00 -14.31 18.11
CA PRO A 200 -5.67 -15.70 17.85
C PRO A 200 -6.40 -16.20 16.60
N TYR A 201 -5.79 -17.16 15.90
CA TYR A 201 -6.46 -17.95 14.88
C TYR A 201 -6.13 -19.43 15.06
N LYS A 202 -6.95 -20.32 14.48
CA LYS A 202 -6.74 -21.77 14.50
C LYS A 202 -6.79 -22.36 13.10
N ALA A 203 -5.63 -22.60 12.50
CA ALA A 203 -5.51 -23.25 11.19
C ALA A 203 -5.54 -24.77 11.32
N ALA A 204 -6.15 -25.46 10.35
CA ALA A 204 -6.16 -26.93 10.34
C ALA A 204 -4.79 -27.48 9.92
N ARG A 205 -4.11 -26.79 9.00
CA ARG A 205 -2.81 -27.15 8.43
C ARG A 205 -2.00 -25.90 8.11
N THR A 206 -0.69 -25.99 8.25
CA THR A 206 0.23 -24.98 7.71
C THR A 206 0.16 -24.99 6.19
N GLY A 207 0.02 -23.82 5.56
CA GLY A 207 0.00 -23.73 4.10
C GLY A 207 -0.46 -22.37 3.59
N PRO A 208 -0.66 -22.23 2.27
CA PRO A 208 -1.19 -21.01 1.68
C PRO A 208 -2.55 -20.66 2.29
N GLY A 209 -2.76 -19.40 2.60
CA GLY A 209 -4.01 -18.89 3.15
C GLY A 209 -4.22 -17.45 2.71
N ARG A 210 -5.27 -16.82 3.25
CA ARG A 210 -5.63 -15.45 2.91
C ARG A 210 -6.06 -14.68 4.16
N LEU A 211 -5.65 -13.43 4.23
CA LEU A 211 -6.25 -12.42 5.08
C LEU A 211 -7.13 -11.53 4.21
N THR A 212 -8.41 -11.45 4.54
CA THR A 212 -9.41 -10.68 3.81
C THR A 212 -10.00 -9.61 4.72
N ALA A 213 -9.93 -8.36 4.26
CA ALA A 213 -10.66 -7.25 4.86
C ALA A 213 -11.97 -7.05 4.12
N TYR A 214 -13.08 -6.95 4.85
CA TYR A 214 -14.41 -6.75 4.28
C TYR A 214 -15.32 -6.01 5.26
N TYR A 215 -16.38 -5.40 4.76
CA TYR A 215 -17.50 -4.91 5.57
C TYR A 215 -18.79 -5.60 5.14
N LEU A 216 -19.83 -5.50 5.95
CA LEU A 216 -21.17 -5.94 5.57
C LEU A 216 -21.90 -4.76 4.94
N SER A 217 -22.41 -4.93 3.72
CA SER A 217 -23.17 -3.91 3.02
C SER A 217 -24.40 -3.51 3.84
N ALA A 218 -24.60 -2.21 4.06
CA ALA A 218 -25.77 -1.70 4.76
C ALA A 218 -27.09 -1.99 4.00
N LYS A 219 -27.00 -2.26 2.69
CA LYS A 219 -28.15 -2.52 1.83
C LYS A 219 -28.72 -3.93 2.02
N ASP A 220 -27.87 -4.93 2.20
CA ASP A 220 -28.25 -6.35 2.12
C ASP A 220 -27.49 -7.28 3.08
N GLY A 221 -26.63 -6.72 3.94
CA GLY A 221 -25.82 -7.47 4.90
C GLY A 221 -24.75 -8.35 4.26
N ARG A 222 -24.55 -8.30 2.93
CA ARG A 222 -23.59 -9.18 2.25
C ARG A 222 -22.16 -8.69 2.46
N PRO A 223 -21.17 -9.61 2.57
CA PRO A 223 -19.77 -9.24 2.61
C PRO A 223 -19.33 -8.51 1.33
N VAL A 224 -18.76 -7.32 1.48
CA VAL A 224 -18.08 -6.58 0.42
C VAL A 224 -16.58 -6.61 0.71
N THR A 225 -15.85 -7.39 -0.09
CA THR A 225 -14.39 -7.50 0.03
C THR A 225 -13.73 -6.19 -0.37
N VAL A 226 -12.84 -5.70 0.47
CA VAL A 226 -12.11 -4.45 0.26
C VAL A 226 -10.67 -4.70 -0.14
N ASP A 227 -10.02 -5.65 0.53
CA ASP A 227 -8.66 -6.05 0.21
C ASP A 227 -8.42 -7.53 0.57
N THR A 228 -7.45 -8.14 -0.08
CA THR A 228 -7.05 -9.52 0.18
C THR A 228 -5.53 -9.67 0.04
N VAL A 229 -4.93 -10.18 1.12
CA VAL A 229 -3.50 -10.45 1.21
C VAL A 229 -3.28 -11.96 1.26
N PRO A 230 -2.65 -12.56 0.24
CA PRO A 230 -2.26 -13.96 0.29
C PRO A 230 -1.06 -14.13 1.23
N LEU A 231 -1.14 -15.16 2.09
CA LEU A 231 -0.19 -15.43 3.17
C LEU A 231 0.18 -16.91 3.20
N THR A 232 1.20 -17.25 3.97
CA THR A 232 1.37 -18.60 4.50
C THR A 232 0.87 -18.60 5.94
N VAL A 233 -0.20 -19.33 6.22
CA VAL A 233 -0.81 -19.44 7.54
C VAL A 233 -0.24 -20.66 8.23
N ASN A 234 0.45 -20.46 9.36
CA ASN A 234 1.02 -21.56 10.15
C ASN A 234 0.05 -22.03 11.23
N ARG A 235 0.04 -23.33 11.53
CA ARG A 235 -0.77 -23.90 12.61
C ARG A 235 -0.33 -23.43 14.00
#